data_AF-A0A1H6MZQ5-F1
#
_entry.id   AF-A0A1H6MZQ5-F1
#
_cell.length_a   1.000
_cell.length_b   1.000
_cell.length_c   1.000
_cell.angle_alpha   90.00
_cell.angle_beta   90.00
_cell.angle_gamma   90.00
#
_symmetry.space_group_name_H-M   'P 1'
#
loop_
_entity.id
_entity.type
_entity.pdbx_description
1 polymer ?
#
loop_
_entity_poly.entity_id
_entity_poly.type
_entity_poly.pdbx_seq_one_letter_code
_entity_poly.pdbx_strand_id
1 'polypeptide(L)'
;MSKLIPNPPITDPTSPSEERLLNCATERAFAHDGLDDSPKPSNHHVARYCPSLSMEDKLVTTLSILQSAAATAYESADQLDGSRRRLAMGVVHLIELAESWLNAALDEATAARTAS
;
A
#
# COMPACT_ATOMS: atom_id res chain seq x y z
N MET A 1 -27.83 5.83 -39.09
CA MET A 1 -28.34 6.38 -37.82
C MET A 1 -27.18 6.55 -36.87
N SER A 2 -26.55 7.73 -36.90
CA SER A 2 -25.47 8.13 -35.99
C SER A 2 -26.07 8.58 -34.66
N LYS A 3 -25.69 7.93 -33.56
CA LYS A 3 -26.02 8.41 -32.22
C LYS A 3 -25.31 9.75 -32.02
N LEU A 4 -26.07 10.85 -32.07
CA LEU A 4 -25.60 12.16 -31.62
C LEU A 4 -25.25 12.01 -30.14
N ILE A 5 -23.95 12.04 -29.84
CA ILE A 5 -23.45 12.16 -28.47
C ILE A 5 -23.90 13.55 -27.98
N PRO A 6 -24.70 13.67 -26.92
CA PRO A 6 -25.03 14.97 -26.36
C PRO A 6 -23.74 15.62 -25.86
N ASN A 7 -23.50 16.87 -26.23
CA ASN A 7 -22.41 17.64 -25.65
C ASN A 7 -22.63 17.73 -24.12
N PRO A 8 -21.56 17.66 -23.32
CA PRO A 8 -21.66 17.87 -21.88
C PRO A 8 -22.20 19.29 -21.62
N PRO A 9 -22.96 19.50 -20.53
CA PRO A 9 -23.50 20.80 -20.21
C PRO A 9 -22.34 21.80 -20.07
N ILE A 10 -22.47 22.93 -20.76
CA ILE A 10 -21.60 24.08 -20.59
C ILE A 10 -21.84 24.59 -19.17
N THR A 11 -20.94 24.28 -18.25
CA THR A 11 -20.87 24.95 -16.94
C THR A 11 -20.40 26.37 -17.15
N ASP A 12 -21.34 27.33 -17.12
CA ASP A 12 -21.03 28.75 -16.94
C ASP A 12 -20.45 28.98 -15.54
N PRO A 13 -19.22 29.48 -15.39
CA PRO A 13 -18.60 29.67 -14.10
C PRO A 13 -18.99 31.03 -13.52
N THR A 14 -20.25 31.26 -13.14
CA THR A 14 -20.58 32.48 -12.36
C THR A 14 -21.87 32.30 -11.55
N SER A 15 -21.77 31.58 -10.43
CA SER A 15 -22.67 31.79 -9.30
C SER A 15 -21.83 32.17 -8.07
N PRO A 16 -21.95 33.41 -7.55
CA PRO A 16 -21.07 33.96 -6.51
C PRO A 16 -21.20 33.27 -5.14
N SER A 17 -22.18 32.39 -4.96
CA SER A 17 -22.40 31.63 -3.71
C SER A 17 -21.55 30.37 -3.63
N GLU A 18 -21.33 29.67 -4.75
CA GLU A 18 -20.55 28.43 -4.78
C GLU A 18 -19.04 28.70 -4.74
N GLU A 19 -18.59 29.78 -5.39
CA GLU A 19 -17.19 30.24 -5.32
C GLU A 19 -16.77 30.58 -3.88
N ARG A 20 -17.66 31.21 -3.09
CA ARG A 20 -17.36 31.53 -1.69
C ARG A 20 -17.31 30.28 -0.81
N LEU A 21 -18.20 29.31 -1.03
CA LEU A 21 -18.18 28.04 -0.30
C LEU A 21 -16.96 27.20 -0.67
N LEU A 22 -16.59 27.18 -1.96
CA LEU A 22 -15.37 26.54 -2.44
C LEU A 22 -14.14 27.22 -1.86
N ASN A 23 -14.08 28.55 -1.85
CA ASN A 23 -12.97 29.30 -1.25
C ASN A 23 -12.86 29.03 0.25
N CYS A 24 -13.97 28.98 0.99
CA CYS A 24 -13.94 28.64 2.42
C CYS A 24 -13.54 27.17 2.69
N ALA A 25 -13.98 26.22 1.85
CA ALA A 25 -13.56 24.82 1.96
C ALA A 25 -12.08 24.64 1.59
N THR A 26 -11.62 25.38 0.59
CA THR A 26 -10.23 25.40 0.10
C THR A 26 -9.30 26.02 1.14
N GLU A 27 -9.69 27.15 1.73
CA GLU A 27 -8.93 27.84 2.77
C GLU A 27 -8.84 27.00 4.07
N ARG A 28 -9.89 26.23 4.39
CA ARG A 28 -9.87 25.25 5.49
C ARG A 28 -8.97 24.04 5.20
N ALA A 29 -8.87 23.59 3.95
CA ALA A 29 -7.93 22.52 3.56
C ALA A 29 -6.47 22.96 3.72
N PHE A 30 -6.13 24.18 3.31
CA PHE A 30 -4.77 24.71 3.43
C PHE A 30 -4.39 25.14 4.86
N ALA A 31 -5.34 25.52 5.71
CA ALA A 31 -5.07 25.83 7.12
C ALA A 31 -4.64 24.60 7.93
N HIS A 32 -5.02 23.38 7.50
CA HIS A 32 -4.59 22.14 8.14
C HIS A 32 -3.16 21.72 7.74
N ASP A 33 -2.61 22.29 6.67
CA ASP A 33 -1.25 22.00 6.19
C ASP A 33 -0.23 23.07 6.63
N GLY A 34 -0.59 23.86 7.65
CA GLY A 34 0.34 24.73 8.37
C GLY A 34 1.38 23.90 9.11
N LEU A 35 2.60 23.89 8.55
CA LEU A 35 3.83 23.34 9.10
C LEU A 35 3.96 23.61 10.61
N ASP A 36 3.59 22.62 11.42
CA ASP A 36 4.17 22.43 12.75
C ASP A 36 5.32 21.44 12.59
N ASP A 37 6.47 21.84 13.13
CA ASP A 37 7.78 21.28 12.82
C ASP A 37 7.93 19.84 13.34
N SER A 38 8.14 18.90 12.40
CA SER A 38 8.82 17.60 12.59
C SER A 38 8.07 16.41 13.24
N PRO A 39 8.26 15.16 12.75
CA PRO A 39 8.38 14.73 11.37
C PRO A 39 7.33 13.66 11.05
N LYS A 40 6.60 13.84 9.94
CA LYS A 40 6.14 12.72 9.12
C LYS A 40 7.00 12.70 7.88
N PRO A 41 7.46 11.51 7.48
CA PRO A 41 6.99 11.15 6.16
C PRO A 41 6.37 9.77 6.18
N SER A 42 5.17 9.72 5.60
CA SER A 42 4.63 8.59 4.84
C SER A 42 4.49 7.27 5.59
N ASN A 43 3.34 6.63 5.40
CA ASN A 43 3.24 5.18 5.47
C ASN A 43 4.02 4.52 4.31
N HIS A 44 5.29 4.86 4.13
CA HIS A 44 6.28 3.86 3.82
C HIS A 44 6.62 3.26 5.17
N HIS A 45 6.01 2.13 5.49
CA HIS A 45 6.46 1.24 6.56
C HIS A 45 7.86 0.72 6.22
N VAL A 46 8.85 1.62 6.08
CA VAL A 46 10.21 1.28 6.48
C VAL A 46 10.08 1.00 7.95
N ALA A 47 10.03 -0.29 8.29
CA ALA A 47 9.85 -0.78 9.64
C ALA A 47 10.85 -0.07 10.55
N ARG A 48 10.38 0.99 11.20
CA ARG A 48 11.11 1.66 12.26
C ARG A 48 11.29 0.57 13.29
N TYR A 49 12.53 0.14 13.51
CA TYR A 49 12.84 -0.91 14.48
C TYR A 49 12.46 -0.39 15.87
N CYS A 50 11.19 -0.52 16.22
CA CYS A 50 10.65 -0.23 17.53
C CYS A 50 10.91 -1.47 18.38
N PRO A 51 11.76 -1.38 19.42
CA PRO A 51 12.07 -2.54 20.26
C PRO A 51 10.85 -3.09 21.03
N SER A 52 9.73 -2.38 21.01
CA SER A 52 8.46 -2.76 21.64
C SER A 52 7.39 -3.24 20.65
N LEU A 53 7.79 -3.69 19.45
CA LEU A 53 6.83 -4.13 18.43
C LEU A 53 6.10 -5.40 18.91
N SER A 54 4.76 -5.40 18.82
CA SER A 54 3.96 -6.57 19.19
C SER A 54 4.33 -7.75 18.29
N MET A 55 4.06 -8.98 18.74
CA MET A 55 4.35 -10.17 17.92
C MET A 55 3.61 -10.10 16.58
N GLU A 56 2.35 -9.66 16.59
CA GLU A 56 1.53 -9.47 15.40
C GLU A 56 2.17 -8.48 14.42
N ASP A 57 2.59 -7.32 14.91
CA ASP A 57 3.24 -6.30 14.09
C ASP A 57 4.57 -6.80 13.49
N LYS A 58 5.35 -7.62 14.22
CA LYS A 58 6.58 -8.25 13.69
C LYS A 58 6.26 -9.21 12.55
N LEU A 59 5.20 -9.99 12.66
CA LEU A 59 4.79 -10.94 11.63
C LEU A 59 4.26 -10.20 10.39
N VAL A 60 3.42 -9.19 10.56
CA VAL A 60 2.93 -8.33 9.47
C VAL A 60 4.09 -7.64 8.75
N THR A 61 5.05 -7.09 9.51
CA THR A 61 6.26 -6.48 8.96
C THR A 61 7.06 -7.50 8.14
N THR A 62 7.22 -8.72 8.66
CA THR A 62 7.93 -9.80 7.97
C THR A 62 7.24 -10.18 6.66
N LEU A 63 5.91 -10.29 6.66
CA LEU A 63 5.11 -10.56 5.46
C LEU A 63 5.33 -9.48 4.39
N SER A 64 5.33 -8.20 4.77
CA SER A 64 5.60 -7.11 3.85
C SER A 64 7.00 -7.19 3.23
N ILE A 65 8.01 -7.58 4.01
CA ILE A 65 9.38 -7.81 3.52
C ILE A 65 9.41 -8.97 2.52
N LEU A 66 8.74 -10.09 2.83
CA LEU A 66 8.67 -11.24 1.92
C LEU A 66 8.01 -10.88 0.60
N GLN A 67 6.90 -10.15 0.62
CA GLN A 67 6.21 -9.69 -0.59
C GLN A 67 7.09 -8.78 -1.45
N SER A 68 7.82 -7.86 -0.82
CA SER A 68 8.77 -6.98 -1.52
C SER A 68 9.95 -7.78 -2.12
N ALA A 69 10.44 -8.78 -1.39
CA ALA A 69 11.49 -9.68 -1.88
C ALA A 69 10.99 -10.53 -3.05
N ALA A 70 9.75 -11.05 -3.00
CA ALA A 70 9.13 -11.80 -4.07
C ALA A 70 9.00 -10.94 -5.33
N ALA A 71 8.48 -9.71 -5.21
CA ALA A 71 8.38 -8.77 -6.34
C ALA A 71 9.75 -8.51 -7.00
N THR A 72 10.78 -8.28 -6.17
CA THR A 72 12.15 -8.09 -6.64
C THR A 72 12.70 -9.33 -7.34
N ALA A 73 12.44 -10.52 -6.81
CA ALA A 73 12.88 -11.78 -7.39
C ALA A 73 12.14 -12.11 -8.70
N TYR A 74 10.84 -11.80 -8.78
CA TYR A 74 10.05 -11.89 -10.00
C TYR A 74 10.58 -10.96 -11.10
N GLU A 75 10.81 -9.69 -10.77
CA GLU A 75 11.38 -8.72 -11.71
C GLU A 75 12.78 -9.13 -12.17
N SER A 76 13.61 -9.66 -11.25
CA SER A 76 14.91 -10.24 -11.60
C SER A 76 14.78 -11.47 -12.51
N ALA A 77 13.82 -12.35 -12.25
CA ALA A 77 13.58 -13.52 -13.08
C ALA A 77 13.12 -13.16 -14.50
N ASP A 78 12.35 -12.09 -14.65
CA ASP A 78 11.87 -11.59 -15.94
C ASP A 78 13.01 -11.00 -16.80
N GLN A 79 14.02 -10.40 -16.15
CA GLN A 79 15.22 -9.88 -16.81
C GLN A 79 16.28 -10.94 -17.15
N LEU A 80 16.04 -12.21 -16.80
CA LEU A 80 16.99 -13.31 -16.97
C LEU A 80 16.44 -14.40 -17.90
N ASP A 81 17.34 -15.21 -18.46
CA ASP A 81 17.00 -16.36 -19.30
C ASP A 81 17.67 -17.67 -18.84
N GLY A 82 17.13 -18.79 -19.31
CA GLY A 82 17.74 -20.11 -19.17
C GLY A 82 17.90 -20.58 -17.72
N SER A 83 19.11 -21.01 -17.35
CA SER A 83 19.40 -21.52 -15.99
C SER A 83 19.30 -20.43 -14.92
N ARG A 84 19.68 -19.18 -15.22
CA ARG A 84 19.64 -18.08 -14.25
C ARG A 84 18.20 -17.69 -13.89
N ARG A 85 17.31 -17.64 -14.89
CA ARG A 85 15.88 -17.45 -14.65
C ARG A 85 15.30 -18.55 -13.76
N ARG A 86 15.65 -19.82 -14.03
CA ARG A 86 15.20 -20.95 -13.17
C ARG A 86 15.68 -20.82 -11.73
N LEU A 87 16.90 -20.34 -11.52
CA LEU A 87 17.43 -20.08 -10.17
C LEU A 87 16.67 -18.95 -9.49
N ALA A 88 16.41 -17.84 -10.17
CA ALA A 88 15.62 -16.72 -9.64
C ALA A 88 14.17 -17.14 -9.29
N MET A 89 13.52 -17.93 -10.15
CA MET A 89 12.21 -18.54 -9.86
C MET A 89 12.27 -19.52 -8.67
N GLY A 90 13.41 -20.17 -8.45
CA GLY A 90 13.63 -20.97 -7.24
C GLY A 90 13.60 -20.12 -5.97
N VAL A 91 14.19 -18.92 -5.99
CA VAL A 91 14.13 -17.96 -4.88
C VAL A 91 12.69 -17.51 -4.63
N VAL A 92 11.95 -17.16 -5.68
CA VAL A 92 10.51 -16.83 -5.58
C VAL A 92 9.74 -17.94 -4.86
N HIS A 93 9.93 -19.19 -5.27
CA HIS A 93 9.23 -20.31 -4.66
C HIS A 93 9.57 -20.51 -3.17
N LEU A 94 10.82 -20.28 -2.78
CA LEU A 94 11.24 -20.32 -1.37
C LEU A 94 10.57 -19.21 -0.55
N ILE A 95 10.41 -18.02 -1.14
CA ILE A 95 9.72 -16.90 -0.49
C ILE A 95 8.23 -17.22 -0.29
N GLU A 96 7.55 -17.72 -1.31
CA GLU A 96 6.13 -18.14 -1.23
C GLU A 96 5.93 -19.24 -0.18
N LEU A 97 6.86 -20.19 -0.06
CA LEU A 97 6.81 -21.21 0.98
C LEU A 97 6.94 -20.59 2.38
N ALA A 98 7.85 -19.63 2.57
CA ALA A 98 8.00 -18.93 3.83
C ALA A 98 6.74 -18.13 4.20
N GLU A 99 6.10 -17.46 3.23
CA GLU A 99 4.82 -16.77 3.43
C GLU A 99 3.71 -17.75 3.87
N SER A 100 3.66 -18.96 3.30
CA SER A 100 2.67 -19.97 3.68
C SER A 100 2.82 -20.43 5.14
N TRP A 101 4.06 -20.62 5.61
CA TRP A 101 4.33 -20.99 7.01
C TRP A 101 4.00 -19.84 7.97
N LEU A 102 4.27 -18.60 7.55
CA LEU A 102 3.94 -17.41 8.33
C LEU A 102 2.41 -17.24 8.47
N ASN A 103 1.67 -17.42 7.40
CA ASN A 103 0.20 -17.38 7.43
C ASN A 103 -0.37 -18.50 8.30
N ALA A 104 0.14 -19.72 8.21
CA ALA A 104 -0.28 -20.83 9.07
C ALA A 104 -0.03 -20.53 10.56
N ALA A 105 1.11 -19.92 10.90
CA ALA A 105 1.42 -19.51 12.26
C ALA A 105 0.48 -18.39 12.78
N LEU A 106 0.07 -17.47 11.91
CA LEU A 106 -0.92 -16.44 12.25
C LEU A 106 -2.30 -17.05 12.50
N ASP A 107 -2.73 -17.99 11.67
CA ASP A 107 -3.99 -18.70 11.82
C ASP A 107 -4.03 -19.49 13.14
N GLU A 108 -2.94 -20.18 13.49
CA GLU A 108 -2.82 -20.89 14.78
C GLU A 108 -2.88 -19.92 15.98
N ALA A 109 -2.19 -18.78 15.90
CA ALA A 109 -2.18 -17.76 16.95
C ALA A 109 -3.55 -17.08 17.13
N THR A 110 -4.34 -16.95 16.07
CA THR A 110 -5.71 -16.41 16.15
C THR A 110 -6.68 -17.45 16.72
N ALA A 111 -6.57 -18.71 16.31
CA ALA A 111 -7.39 -19.82 16.82
C ALA A 111 -7.18 -20.06 18.33
N ALA A 112 -5.94 -19.99 18.82
CA ALA A 112 -5.64 -20.13 20.24
C ALA A 112 -6.31 -19.03 21.10
N ARG A 113 -6.53 -17.84 20.53
CA ARG A 113 -7.11 -16.68 21.22
C ARG A 113 -8.62 -16.73 21.32
N THR A 114 -9.29 -17.40 20.38
CA THR A 114 -10.75 -17.53 20.37
C THR A 114 -11.24 -18.74 21.17
N ALA A 115 -10.34 -19.65 21.54
CA ALA A 115 -10.63 -20.83 22.36
C ALA A 115 -10.45 -20.62 23.88
N SER A 116 -9.97 -19.45 24.32
CA SER A 116 -9.77 -19.07 25.72
C SER A 116 -10.77 -18.02 26.18
#